data_AF-A0A066X8U2-F1
#
_entry.id   AF-A0A066X8U2-F1
#
_cell.length_a   1.000
_cell.length_b   1.000
_cell.length_c   1.000
_cell.angle_alpha   90.00
_cell.angle_beta   90.00
_cell.angle_gamma   90.00
#
_symmetry.space_group_name_H-M   'P 1'
#
loop_
_entity.id
_entity.type
_entity.pdbx_description
1 polymer ?
#
loop_
_entity_poly.entity_id
_entity_poly.type
_entity_poly.pdbx_seq_one_letter_code
_entity_poly.pdbx_strand_id
1 'polypeptide(L)'
;MHFSAVSAVGLGLLAAHATAIALPDVPLVNSVPSSLRVDYLATVTIVTTALPVTVTVTATVTASANSTVSTNSTISIKTSAIPSTALPTSTTPSTPGLTADQQRALDLHNIARAEVGNGNLVWDAELAKSAQKWANYLTTKRALEHDSNTGGQGENLASMSGGPSTYYAYAVELWLKEKALYDNKPITDKGSPNYHDYGHYTQCIWKGTQRVGLALAVDENGTVFVVARYFPAGNYIGQMPF
;
A
#
# COMPACT_ATOMS: atom_id res chain seq x y z
N MET A 1 -3.83 8.99 41.51
CA MET A 1 -4.74 8.20 40.67
C MET A 1 -4.57 8.70 39.25
N HIS A 2 -3.95 7.90 38.39
CA HIS A 2 -3.68 8.24 36.99
C HIS A 2 -4.93 7.86 36.17
N PHE A 3 -5.61 8.83 35.58
CA PHE A 3 -6.65 8.55 34.57
C PHE A 3 -6.04 8.78 33.19
N SER A 4 -5.69 7.69 32.50
CA SER A 4 -5.42 7.73 31.05
C SER A 4 -6.75 7.57 30.32
N ALA A 5 -7.25 8.66 29.74
CA ALA A 5 -8.34 8.60 28.77
C ALA A 5 -7.72 8.65 27.37
N VAL A 6 -7.50 7.48 26.78
CA VAL A 6 -7.13 7.38 25.35
C VAL A 6 -8.44 7.40 24.56
N SER A 7 -8.88 8.59 24.13
CA SER A 7 -9.96 8.69 23.15
C SER A 7 -9.36 8.62 21.75
N ALA A 8 -9.44 7.44 21.13
CA ALA A 8 -9.12 7.26 19.72
C ALA A 8 -10.24 7.88 18.86
N VAL A 9 -9.93 8.92 18.10
CA VAL A 9 -10.83 9.46 17.07
C VAL A 9 -10.51 8.78 15.75
N GLY A 10 -11.40 7.90 15.30
CA GLY A 10 -11.32 7.34 13.95
C GLY A 10 -11.72 8.39 12.92
N LEU A 11 -10.79 8.81 12.06
CA LEU A 11 -11.09 9.69 10.93
C LEU A 11 -11.07 8.88 9.63
N GLY A 12 -12.25 8.76 9.01
CA GLY A 12 -12.37 8.34 7.62
C GLY A 12 -12.06 9.54 6.72
N LEU A 13 -10.99 9.45 5.92
CA LEU A 13 -10.83 10.30 4.74
C LEU A 13 -10.15 9.50 3.63
N LEU A 14 -10.71 9.63 2.43
CA LEU A 14 -10.23 9.06 1.18
C LEU A 14 -8.79 9.48 0.89
N ALA A 15 -8.04 8.54 0.29
CA ALA A 15 -6.70 8.64 -0.31
C ALA A 15 -5.49 8.49 0.63
N ALA A 16 -4.85 7.31 0.47
CA ALA A 16 -3.45 6.96 0.74
C ALA A 16 -2.87 7.30 2.13
N HIS A 17 -2.65 6.24 2.93
CA HIS A 17 -1.88 6.22 4.18
C HIS A 17 -2.50 6.96 5.37
N ALA A 18 -3.58 6.40 5.92
CA ALA A 18 -3.99 6.71 7.29
C ALA A 18 -3.01 6.05 8.27
N THR A 19 -1.90 6.72 8.57
CA THR A 19 -1.13 6.40 9.79
C THR A 19 -1.95 6.93 10.97
N ALA A 20 -2.24 6.07 11.95
CA ALA A 20 -2.84 6.53 13.21
C ALA A 20 -1.91 7.58 13.85
N ILE A 21 -2.34 8.84 13.88
CA ILE A 21 -1.61 9.89 14.57
C ILE A 21 -1.90 9.72 16.06
N ALA A 22 -0.94 9.20 16.80
CA ALA A 22 -1.00 9.27 18.26
C ALA A 22 -0.94 10.76 18.65
N LEU A 23 -1.98 11.27 19.29
CA LEU A 23 -1.96 12.61 19.86
C LEU A 23 -0.91 12.63 20.98
N PRO A 24 -0.01 13.63 21.03
CA PRO A 24 0.87 13.78 22.17
C PRO A 24 0.03 14.05 23.42
N ASP A 25 0.43 13.48 24.56
CA ASP A 25 -0.14 13.84 25.86
C ASP A 25 0.00 15.35 26.06
N VAL A 26 -1.12 16.07 26.04
CA VAL A 26 -1.12 17.51 26.32
C VAL A 26 -0.84 17.65 27.82
N PRO A 27 0.28 18.28 28.24
CA PRO A 27 0.54 18.47 29.65
C PRO A 27 -0.58 19.34 30.24
N LEU A 28 -1.32 18.76 31.19
CA LEU A 28 -2.33 19.45 31.96
C LEU A 28 -1.67 20.67 32.62
N VAL A 29 -2.22 21.86 32.34
CA VAL A 29 -1.87 23.07 33.08
C VAL A 29 -2.17 22.81 34.56
N ASN A 30 -1.13 22.81 35.39
CA ASN A 30 -1.16 22.46 36.82
C ASN A 30 -1.88 23.49 37.71
N SER A 31 -2.99 24.07 37.29
CA SER A 31 -3.68 25.09 38.10
C SER A 31 -5.21 25.07 37.95
N VAL A 32 -5.82 23.87 37.92
CA VAL A 32 -7.28 23.74 38.07
C VAL A 32 -7.60 23.15 39.44
N PRO A 33 -8.36 23.83 40.31
CA PRO A 33 -8.77 23.30 41.60
C PRO A 33 -9.62 22.03 41.44
N SER A 34 -9.45 21.09 42.37
CA SER A 34 -9.96 19.71 42.35
C SER A 34 -11.50 19.55 42.43
N SER A 35 -12.28 20.63 42.31
CA SER A 35 -13.74 20.64 42.43
C SER A 35 -14.51 20.84 41.11
N LEU A 36 -13.83 20.89 39.96
CA LEU A 36 -14.49 21.12 38.66
C LEU A 36 -14.41 19.90 37.74
N ARG A 37 -15.57 19.50 37.19
CA ARG A 37 -15.66 18.51 36.11
C ARG A 37 -15.30 19.20 34.80
N VAL A 38 -14.20 18.78 34.18
CA VAL A 38 -13.77 19.28 32.86
C VAL A 38 -14.31 18.32 31.80
N ASP A 39 -15.30 18.77 31.03
CA ASP A 39 -15.75 18.05 29.83
C ASP A 39 -14.84 18.42 28.66
N TYR A 40 -14.06 17.45 28.19
CA TYR A 40 -13.11 17.66 27.11
C TYR A 40 -13.76 17.31 25.77
N LEU A 41 -14.06 18.32 24.95
CA LEU A 41 -14.50 18.13 23.56
C LEU A 41 -13.45 18.73 22.63
N ALA A 42 -12.54 17.89 22.14
CA ALA A 42 -11.56 18.30 21.13
C ALA A 42 -12.17 18.07 19.74
N THR A 43 -12.48 19.15 19.03
CA THR A 43 -12.89 19.07 17.61
C THR A 43 -11.66 19.29 16.73
N VAL A 44 -11.23 18.26 16.00
CA VAL A 44 -10.06 18.35 15.11
C VAL A 44 -10.52 18.71 13.70
N THR A 45 -10.11 19.89 13.22
CA THR A 45 -10.35 20.33 11.83
C THR A 45 -9.03 20.26 11.06
N ILE A 46 -8.97 19.49 9.97
CA ILE A 46 -7.78 19.40 9.11
C ILE A 46 -8.04 20.25 7.87
N VAL A 47 -7.20 21.25 7.61
CA VAL A 47 -7.23 22.07 6.39
C VAL A 47 -5.92 21.82 5.65
N THR A 48 -6.01 21.37 4.39
CA THR A 48 -4.84 21.18 3.52
C THR A 48 -4.84 22.25 2.44
N THR A 49 -3.78 23.05 2.36
CA THR A 49 -3.54 23.97 1.23
C THR A 49 -2.34 23.48 0.42
N ALA A 50 -2.29 23.83 -0.87
CA ALA A 50 -1.11 23.59 -1.71
C ALA A 50 0.14 24.23 -1.09
N LEU A 51 1.28 23.60 -1.34
CA LEU A 51 2.53 23.69 -0.57
C LEU A 51 2.94 25.11 -0.14
N PRO A 52 3.44 25.27 1.11
CA PRO A 52 3.61 24.24 2.14
C PRO A 52 2.27 23.82 2.79
N VAL A 53 2.09 22.50 2.97
CA VAL A 53 0.92 21.97 3.69
C VAL A 53 1.08 22.31 5.17
N THR A 54 0.27 23.24 5.65
CA THR A 54 0.21 23.59 7.07
C THR A 54 -0.98 22.86 7.69
N VAL A 55 -0.74 21.94 8.61
CA VAL A 55 -1.81 21.28 9.39
C VAL A 55 -2.01 22.05 10.67
N THR A 56 -3.14 22.75 10.78
CA THR A 56 -3.52 23.46 12.01
C THR A 56 -4.48 22.59 12.82
N VAL A 57 -4.06 22.14 14.01
CA VAL A 57 -4.93 21.45 14.96
C VAL A 57 -5.39 22.45 16.02
N THR A 58 -6.69 22.72 16.08
CA THR A 58 -7.29 23.57 17.11
C THR A 58 -8.00 22.68 18.13
N ALA A 59 -7.54 22.69 19.38
CA ALA A 59 -8.27 22.08 20.49
C ALA A 59 -8.97 23.18 21.29
N THR A 60 -10.29 23.09 21.46
CA THR A 60 -11.06 24.02 22.28
C THR A 60 -11.39 23.36 23.60
N VAL A 61 -10.99 23.96 24.72
CA VAL A 61 -11.34 23.47 26.06
C VAL A 61 -12.37 24.41 26.66
N THR A 62 -13.56 23.91 26.97
CA THR A 62 -14.61 24.69 27.63
C THR A 62 -14.75 24.22 29.07
N ALA A 63 -14.27 25.02 30.02
CA ALA A 63 -14.56 24.81 31.44
C ALA A 63 -15.81 25.63 31.82
N SER A 64 -16.83 24.99 32.40
CA SER A 64 -18.00 25.70 32.91
C SER A 64 -17.95 25.79 34.43
N ALA A 65 -17.55 26.96 34.94
CA ALA A 65 -18.04 27.56 36.19
C ALA A 65 -17.49 28.99 36.35
N ASN A 66 -18.38 29.99 36.26
CA ASN A 66 -18.32 31.40 36.68
C ASN A 66 -17.06 32.27 36.50
N SER A 67 -16.04 31.79 35.78
CA SER A 67 -14.93 32.61 35.26
C SER A 67 -14.52 32.01 33.93
N THR A 68 -14.90 32.65 32.82
CA THR A 68 -14.54 32.24 31.47
C THR A 68 -13.05 32.48 31.24
N VAL A 69 -12.23 31.45 31.46
CA VAL A 69 -10.84 31.43 31.00
C VAL A 69 -10.80 30.63 29.70
N SER A 70 -10.74 31.33 28.58
CA SER A 70 -10.49 30.72 27.27
C SER A 70 -8.98 30.76 27.01
N THR A 71 -8.32 29.59 27.01
CA THR A 71 -6.90 29.49 26.64
C THR A 71 -6.77 28.91 25.24
N ASN A 72 -6.43 29.77 24.27
CA ASN A 72 -6.06 29.31 22.94
C ASN A 72 -4.59 28.83 22.98
N SER A 73 -4.38 27.52 23.08
CA SER A 73 -3.05 26.93 22.95
C SER A 73 -2.80 26.56 21.48
N THR A 74 -1.90 27.28 20.83
CA THR A 74 -1.47 26.93 19.46
C THR A 74 -0.32 25.93 19.57
N ILE A 75 -0.60 24.64 19.36
CA ILE A 75 0.45 23.63 19.25
C ILE A 75 1.02 23.74 17.83
N SER A 76 2.14 24.45 17.70
CA SER A 76 2.94 24.45 16.47
C SER A 76 3.73 23.15 16.42
N ILE A 77 3.12 22.10 15.86
CA ILE A 77 3.85 20.87 15.55
C ILE A 77 4.77 21.23 14.38
N LYS A 78 6.05 21.52 14.67
CA LYS A 78 7.08 21.43 13.63
C LYS A 78 7.23 19.94 13.34
N THR A 79 6.39 19.42 12.46
CA THR A 79 6.82 18.31 11.63
C THR A 79 8.02 18.85 10.86
N SER A 80 9.23 18.56 11.36
CA SER A 80 10.36 18.45 10.46
C SER A 80 9.81 17.56 9.36
N ALA A 81 9.74 18.06 8.14
CA ALA A 81 9.49 17.18 7.02
C ALA A 81 10.48 16.04 7.25
N ILE A 82 9.97 14.83 7.55
CA ILE A 82 10.61 13.66 6.99
C ILE A 82 10.71 14.11 5.55
N PRO A 83 11.93 14.33 5.01
CA PRO A 83 12.03 14.76 3.63
C PRO A 83 11.04 13.87 2.93
N SER A 84 10.08 14.49 2.25
CA SER A 84 9.39 13.79 1.19
C SER A 84 10.54 13.47 0.24
N THR A 85 11.25 12.39 0.54
CA THR A 85 11.38 11.33 -0.40
C THR A 85 9.93 11.05 -0.80
N ALA A 86 9.42 11.92 -1.69
CA ALA A 86 8.89 11.45 -2.94
C ALA A 86 9.70 10.20 -3.19
N LEU A 87 9.08 9.04 -2.94
CA LEU A 87 9.57 7.78 -3.48
C LEU A 87 10.12 8.17 -4.83
N PRO A 88 11.44 8.00 -5.06
CA PRO A 88 12.16 8.74 -6.09
C PRO A 88 11.22 8.82 -7.27
N THR A 89 10.80 10.04 -7.66
CA THR A 89 10.16 10.24 -8.95
C THR A 89 11.23 9.75 -9.90
N SER A 90 11.15 8.45 -10.16
CA SER A 90 12.17 7.72 -10.86
C SER A 90 12.04 8.36 -12.23
N THR A 91 13.05 9.16 -12.57
CA THR A 91 13.27 9.67 -13.90
C THR A 91 13.59 8.53 -14.88
N THR A 92 13.13 7.31 -14.58
CA THR A 92 12.91 6.27 -15.56
C THR A 92 11.96 6.85 -16.60
N PRO A 93 12.40 6.96 -17.87
CA PRO A 93 11.51 7.34 -18.94
C PRO A 93 10.26 6.45 -18.88
N SER A 94 9.08 7.06 -18.92
CA SER A 94 7.86 6.30 -19.10
C SER A 94 8.00 5.47 -20.37
N THR A 95 7.68 4.18 -20.28
CA THR A 95 7.71 3.31 -21.45
C THR A 95 6.62 3.79 -22.40
N PRO A 96 6.94 4.18 -23.65
CA PRO A 96 5.93 4.67 -24.58
C PRO A 96 4.79 3.65 -24.73
N GLY A 97 3.55 4.10 -24.55
CA GLY A 97 2.36 3.27 -24.71
C GLY A 97 1.81 2.61 -23.45
N LEU A 98 2.43 2.81 -22.27
CA LEU A 98 1.84 2.38 -20.99
C LEU A 98 0.93 3.44 -20.39
N THR A 99 -0.13 3.00 -19.72
CA THR A 99 -0.88 3.87 -18.81
C THR A 99 -0.04 4.21 -17.58
N ALA A 100 -0.40 5.27 -16.85
CA ALA A 100 0.28 5.63 -15.61
C ALA A 100 0.26 4.49 -14.57
N ASP A 101 -0.83 3.73 -14.49
CA ASP A 101 -0.96 2.60 -13.56
C ASP A 101 -0.10 1.40 -13.98
N GLN A 102 -0.03 1.10 -15.28
CA GLN A 102 0.86 0.05 -15.80
C GLN A 102 2.33 0.40 -15.58
N GLN A 103 2.70 1.66 -15.85
CA GLN A 103 4.06 2.14 -15.57
C GLN A 103 4.37 2.03 -14.08
N ARG A 104 3.44 2.43 -13.21
CA ARG A 104 3.60 2.32 -11.77
C ARG A 104 3.79 0.87 -11.32
N ALA A 105 3.02 -0.07 -11.87
CA ALA A 105 3.18 -1.49 -11.61
C ALA A 105 4.57 -1.99 -12.03
N LEU A 106 5.06 -1.61 -13.21
CA LEU A 106 6.41 -1.95 -13.68
C LEU A 106 7.50 -1.38 -12.74
N ASP A 107 7.35 -0.12 -12.33
CA ASP A 107 8.30 0.55 -11.43
C ASP A 107 8.36 -0.15 -10.07
N LEU A 108 7.21 -0.56 -9.51
CA LEU A 108 7.16 -1.29 -8.24
C LEU A 108 7.91 -2.64 -8.30
N HIS A 109 7.77 -3.38 -9.41
CA HIS A 109 8.59 -4.58 -9.63
C HIS A 109 10.08 -4.24 -9.63
N ASN A 110 10.47 -3.20 -10.38
CA ASN A 110 11.87 -2.85 -10.56
C ASN A 110 12.51 -2.30 -9.28
N ILE A 111 11.76 -1.57 -8.46
CA ILE A 111 12.20 -1.15 -7.12
C ILE A 111 12.48 -2.39 -6.25
N ALA A 112 11.53 -3.32 -6.15
CA ALA A 112 11.70 -4.53 -5.35
C ALA A 112 12.85 -5.42 -5.84
N ARG A 113 13.07 -5.48 -7.16
CA ARG A 113 14.18 -6.21 -7.78
C ARG A 113 15.54 -5.57 -7.46
N ALA A 114 15.62 -4.24 -7.50
CA ALA A 114 16.83 -3.51 -7.15
C ALA A 114 17.22 -3.73 -5.67
N GLU A 115 16.25 -3.83 -4.76
CA GLU A 115 16.49 -4.14 -3.34
C GLU A 115 17.22 -5.48 -3.11
N VAL A 116 17.03 -6.45 -4.01
CA VAL A 116 17.69 -7.76 -3.96
C VAL A 116 18.83 -7.91 -4.97
N GLY A 117 19.23 -6.82 -5.64
CA GLY A 117 20.33 -6.82 -6.61
C GLY A 117 20.00 -7.41 -7.98
N ASN A 118 18.72 -7.60 -8.30
CA ASN A 118 18.27 -8.13 -9.59
C ASN A 118 18.02 -7.01 -10.60
N GLY A 119 18.29 -7.28 -11.88
CA GLY A 119 18.09 -6.33 -12.98
C GLY A 119 16.61 -6.05 -13.28
N ASN A 120 16.32 -4.91 -13.89
CA ASN A 120 14.95 -4.48 -14.19
C ASN A 120 14.22 -5.41 -15.16
N LEU A 121 12.91 -5.54 -14.96
CA LEU A 121 11.97 -6.06 -15.94
C LEU A 121 11.67 -5.01 -17.01
N VAL A 122 11.39 -5.50 -18.21
CA VAL A 122 10.85 -4.72 -19.32
C VAL A 122 9.40 -5.13 -19.58
N TRP A 123 8.55 -4.15 -19.89
CA TRP A 123 7.17 -4.45 -20.27
C TRP A 123 7.10 -5.19 -21.61
N ASP A 124 6.29 -6.24 -21.69
CA ASP A 124 6.06 -7.01 -22.91
C ASP A 124 4.56 -7.05 -23.26
N ALA A 125 4.22 -6.53 -24.44
CA ALA A 125 2.85 -6.44 -24.91
C ALA A 125 2.23 -7.81 -25.25
N GLU A 126 3.02 -8.80 -25.65
CA GLU A 126 2.52 -10.17 -25.88
C GLU A 126 2.23 -10.88 -24.56
N LEU A 127 3.04 -10.65 -23.52
CA LEU A 127 2.72 -11.11 -22.17
C LEU A 127 1.45 -10.44 -21.63
N ALA A 128 1.25 -9.14 -21.88
CA ALA A 128 0.03 -8.45 -21.50
C ALA A 128 -1.21 -8.99 -22.25
N LYS A 129 -1.08 -9.32 -23.55
CA LYS A 129 -2.15 -10.00 -24.31
C LYS A 129 -2.46 -11.39 -23.74
N SER A 130 -1.43 -12.16 -23.36
CA SER A 130 -1.57 -13.46 -22.70
C SER A 130 -2.32 -13.32 -21.36
N ALA A 131 -1.91 -12.35 -20.53
CA ALA A 131 -2.57 -12.02 -19.28
C ALA A 131 -4.04 -11.61 -19.49
N GLN A 132 -4.36 -10.84 -20.55
CA GLN A 132 -5.72 -10.39 -20.82
C GLN A 132 -6.65 -11.56 -21.17
N LYS A 133 -6.16 -12.54 -21.94
CA LYS A 133 -6.92 -13.75 -22.24
C LYS A 133 -7.30 -14.48 -20.97
N TRP A 134 -6.35 -14.61 -20.03
CA TRP A 134 -6.61 -15.30 -18.77
C TRP A 134 -7.51 -14.48 -17.83
N ALA A 135 -7.30 -13.16 -17.72
CA ALA A 135 -8.17 -12.28 -16.94
C ALA A 135 -9.63 -12.39 -17.40
N ASN A 136 -9.87 -12.42 -18.71
CA ASN A 136 -11.20 -12.64 -19.28
C ASN A 136 -11.78 -14.02 -18.94
N TYR A 137 -10.95 -15.06 -18.83
CA TYR A 137 -11.40 -16.38 -18.39
C TYR A 137 -11.78 -16.37 -16.90
N LEU A 138 -10.99 -15.71 -16.04
CA LEU A 138 -11.28 -15.62 -14.60
C LEU A 138 -12.61 -14.94 -14.30
N THR A 139 -13.05 -13.96 -15.12
CA THR A 139 -14.39 -13.36 -14.94
C THR A 139 -15.52 -14.37 -15.23
N THR A 140 -15.32 -15.31 -16.15
CA THR A 140 -16.30 -16.39 -16.41
C THR A 140 -16.33 -17.40 -15.26
N LYS A 141 -15.16 -17.68 -14.66
CA LYS A 141 -15.01 -18.60 -13.54
C LYS A 141 -15.45 -17.98 -12.21
N ARG A 142 -15.33 -16.66 -12.08
CA ARG A 142 -15.54 -15.87 -10.85
C ARG A 142 -14.69 -16.35 -9.67
N ALA A 143 -13.49 -16.83 -9.96
CA ALA A 143 -12.53 -17.29 -8.96
C ALA A 143 -11.11 -17.14 -9.49
N LEU A 144 -10.13 -17.03 -8.58
CA LEU A 144 -8.72 -17.13 -8.94
C LEU A 144 -8.38 -18.59 -9.23
N GLU A 145 -7.90 -18.85 -10.43
CA GLU A 145 -7.45 -20.16 -10.88
C GLU A 145 -6.22 -19.95 -11.76
N HIS A 146 -5.11 -20.61 -11.45
CA HIS A 146 -3.91 -20.51 -12.26
C HIS A 146 -4.10 -21.17 -13.63
N ASP A 147 -3.49 -20.57 -14.66
CA ASP A 147 -3.47 -21.16 -15.99
C ASP A 147 -2.60 -22.41 -16.04
N SER A 148 -3.22 -23.56 -16.31
CA SER A 148 -2.52 -24.83 -16.46
C SER A 148 -1.65 -24.91 -17.72
N ASN A 149 -1.80 -23.99 -18.66
CA ASN A 149 -1.08 -23.97 -19.94
C ASN A 149 -0.52 -22.57 -20.27
N THR A 150 0.36 -22.06 -19.41
CA THR A 150 0.97 -20.73 -19.59
C THR A 150 1.95 -20.62 -20.76
N GLY A 151 2.31 -21.72 -21.41
CA GLY A 151 3.37 -21.75 -22.43
C GLY A 151 4.76 -21.40 -21.86
N GLY A 152 5.03 -21.77 -20.60
CA GLY A 152 6.31 -21.49 -19.94
C GLY A 152 6.44 -20.08 -19.36
N GLN A 153 5.32 -19.36 -19.21
CA GLN A 153 5.26 -18.07 -18.52
C GLN A 153 5.00 -18.30 -17.02
N GLY A 154 5.60 -17.47 -16.16
CA GLY A 154 5.18 -17.36 -14.77
C GLY A 154 3.87 -16.57 -14.65
N GLU A 155 3.18 -16.69 -13.52
CA GLU A 155 1.88 -16.04 -13.31
C GLU A 155 1.68 -15.58 -11.86
N ASN A 156 1.20 -14.35 -11.69
CA ASN A 156 0.59 -13.91 -10.44
C ASN A 156 -0.85 -13.46 -10.71
N LEU A 157 -1.72 -13.72 -9.74
CA LEU A 157 -3.15 -13.39 -9.82
C LEU A 157 -3.56 -12.54 -8.63
N ALA A 158 -4.51 -11.62 -8.84
CA ALA A 158 -5.17 -10.90 -7.77
C ALA A 158 -6.64 -10.67 -8.13
N SER A 159 -7.52 -10.70 -7.13
CA SER A 159 -8.91 -10.30 -7.28
C SER A 159 -9.28 -9.28 -6.20
N MET A 160 -10.09 -8.29 -6.56
CA MET A 160 -10.57 -7.27 -5.63
C MET A 160 -11.95 -6.75 -6.03
N SER A 161 -12.76 -6.38 -5.05
CA SER A 161 -14.09 -5.79 -5.23
C SER A 161 -14.10 -4.39 -4.66
N GLY A 162 -14.45 -3.40 -5.47
CA GLY A 162 -14.19 -2.00 -5.14
C GLY A 162 -12.68 -1.71 -5.03
N GLY A 163 -12.30 -0.44 -5.05
CA GLY A 163 -10.89 -0.06 -4.94
C GLY A 163 -10.53 1.19 -5.75
N PRO A 164 -9.25 1.60 -5.68
CA PRO A 164 -8.74 2.70 -6.49
C PRO A 164 -8.78 2.34 -7.99
N SER A 165 -8.78 3.35 -8.86
CA SER A 165 -8.67 3.15 -10.31
C SER A 165 -7.31 2.60 -10.75
N THR A 166 -6.35 2.45 -9.83
CA THR A 166 -4.98 1.97 -10.04
C THR A 166 -4.82 0.49 -9.66
N TYR A 167 -5.56 -0.38 -10.34
CA TYR A 167 -5.62 -1.81 -10.03
C TYR A 167 -4.31 -2.56 -10.27
N TYR A 168 -3.51 -2.16 -11.27
CA TYR A 168 -2.24 -2.82 -11.56
C TYR A 168 -1.23 -2.58 -10.44
N ALA A 169 -1.00 -1.32 -10.07
CA ALA A 169 -0.07 -0.98 -8.99
C ALA A 169 -0.50 -1.63 -7.66
N TYR A 170 -1.80 -1.59 -7.36
CA TYR A 170 -2.33 -2.19 -6.14
C TYR A 170 -2.12 -3.71 -6.09
N ALA A 171 -2.33 -4.44 -7.19
CA ALA A 171 -2.06 -5.87 -7.27
C ALA A 171 -0.58 -6.18 -6.98
N VAL A 172 0.34 -5.41 -7.56
CA VAL A 172 1.79 -5.56 -7.30
C VAL A 172 2.13 -5.27 -5.85
N GLU A 173 1.55 -4.24 -5.24
CA GLU A 173 1.75 -3.97 -3.81
C GLU A 173 1.26 -5.12 -2.91
N LEU A 174 0.14 -5.76 -3.25
CA LEU A 174 -0.34 -6.94 -2.53
C LEU A 174 0.65 -8.09 -2.63
N TRP A 175 1.13 -8.40 -3.83
CA TRP A 175 2.13 -9.45 -4.04
C TRP A 175 3.45 -9.16 -3.32
N LEU A 176 3.91 -7.91 -3.34
CA LEU A 176 5.16 -7.52 -2.69
C LEU A 176 5.09 -7.57 -1.15
N LYS A 177 3.90 -7.46 -0.54
CA LYS A 177 3.74 -7.60 0.93
C LYS A 177 4.13 -8.98 1.44
N GLU A 178 4.07 -10.01 0.60
CA GLU A 178 4.52 -11.35 0.96
C GLU A 178 6.03 -11.44 1.24
N LYS A 179 6.80 -10.38 0.95
CA LYS A 179 8.19 -10.24 1.41
C LYS A 179 8.35 -10.55 2.90
N ALA A 180 7.36 -10.17 3.72
CA ALA A 180 7.37 -10.44 5.16
C ALA A 180 7.26 -11.93 5.53
N LEU A 181 6.76 -12.76 4.61
CA LEU A 181 6.58 -14.21 4.78
C LEU A 181 7.76 -15.00 4.20
N TYR A 182 8.58 -14.39 3.35
CA TYR A 182 9.72 -15.05 2.72
C TYR A 182 10.94 -15.09 3.66
N ASP A 183 11.51 -16.27 3.87
CA ASP A 183 12.57 -16.52 4.85
C ASP A 183 13.99 -16.48 4.26
N ASN A 184 14.15 -15.95 3.04
CA ASN A 184 15.43 -15.85 2.33
C ASN A 184 16.11 -17.20 2.08
N LYS A 185 15.33 -18.25 1.83
CA LYS A 185 15.82 -19.60 1.49
C LYS A 185 15.32 -20.06 0.12
N PRO A 186 15.94 -21.11 -0.45
CA PRO A 186 15.43 -21.70 -1.68
C PRO A 186 13.95 -22.08 -1.54
N ILE A 187 13.18 -21.88 -2.61
CA ILE A 187 11.73 -22.12 -2.57
C ILE A 187 11.44 -23.58 -2.18
N THR A 188 10.47 -23.76 -1.29
CA THR A 188 9.98 -25.07 -0.84
C THR A 188 8.46 -25.12 -0.96
N ASP A 189 7.93 -26.26 -1.39
CA ASP A 189 6.49 -26.58 -1.36
C ASP A 189 6.06 -27.22 -0.02
N LYS A 190 7.02 -27.41 0.90
CA LYS A 190 6.83 -28.08 2.19
C LYS A 190 7.11 -27.14 3.36
N GLY A 191 6.36 -27.34 4.44
CA GLY A 191 6.55 -26.63 5.71
C GLY A 191 5.83 -25.29 5.74
N SER A 192 6.24 -24.42 6.67
CA SER A 192 5.76 -23.04 6.79
C SER A 192 6.93 -22.14 7.21
N PRO A 193 7.19 -21.02 6.50
CA PRO A 193 6.51 -20.61 5.28
C PRO A 193 6.87 -21.50 4.08
N ASN A 194 5.98 -21.58 3.09
CA ASN A 194 6.22 -22.29 1.84
C ASN A 194 5.83 -21.44 0.62
N TYR A 195 6.01 -22.01 -0.57
CA TYR A 195 5.74 -21.37 -1.85
C TYR A 195 4.35 -20.73 -1.95
N HIS A 196 3.32 -21.30 -1.33
CA HIS A 196 1.98 -20.74 -1.35
C HIS A 196 1.84 -19.46 -0.51
N ASP A 197 2.76 -19.22 0.43
CA ASP A 197 2.76 -18.04 1.30
C ASP A 197 3.49 -16.84 0.67
N TYR A 198 4.53 -17.09 -0.14
CA TYR A 198 5.41 -16.06 -0.70
C TYR A 198 5.61 -16.11 -2.23
N GLY A 199 4.84 -16.96 -2.90
CA GLY A 199 4.99 -17.26 -4.31
C GLY A 199 4.83 -16.03 -5.20
N HIS A 200 3.95 -15.09 -4.83
CA HIS A 200 3.76 -13.89 -5.62
C HIS A 200 4.96 -12.94 -5.48
N TYR A 201 5.45 -12.71 -4.25
CA TYR A 201 6.66 -11.91 -4.03
C TYR A 201 7.86 -12.47 -4.77
N THR A 202 8.12 -13.77 -4.61
CA THR A 202 9.28 -14.43 -5.23
C THR A 202 9.22 -14.39 -6.77
N GLN A 203 8.03 -14.46 -7.37
CA GLN A 203 7.90 -14.25 -8.81
C GLN A 203 8.22 -12.82 -9.23
N CYS A 204 7.73 -11.81 -8.50
CA CYS A 204 7.98 -10.40 -8.82
C CYS A 204 9.49 -10.10 -8.88
N ILE A 205 10.25 -10.69 -7.95
CA ILE A 205 11.69 -10.45 -7.85
C ILE A 205 12.56 -11.48 -8.57
N TRP A 206 12.01 -12.48 -9.23
CA TRP A 206 12.76 -13.63 -9.74
C TRP A 206 13.92 -13.25 -10.68
N LYS A 207 15.15 -13.64 -10.34
CA LYS A 207 16.38 -13.26 -11.04
C LYS A 207 16.37 -13.57 -12.53
N GLY A 208 15.88 -14.76 -12.89
CA GLY A 208 15.83 -15.23 -14.27
C GLY A 208 14.77 -14.54 -15.13
N THR A 209 13.76 -13.92 -14.51
CA THR A 209 12.68 -13.23 -15.22
C THR A 209 13.18 -11.91 -15.77
N GLN A 210 12.87 -11.62 -17.03
CA GLN A 210 13.34 -10.43 -17.74
C GLN A 210 12.19 -9.53 -18.21
N ARG A 211 11.01 -10.11 -18.42
CA ARG A 211 9.87 -9.43 -19.02
C ARG A 211 8.60 -9.67 -18.23
N VAL A 212 7.72 -8.68 -18.20
CA VAL A 212 6.42 -8.76 -17.55
C VAL A 212 5.35 -8.08 -18.40
N GLY A 213 4.13 -8.61 -18.38
CA GLY A 213 2.95 -7.94 -18.90
C GLY A 213 1.75 -8.20 -18.00
N LEU A 214 0.97 -7.17 -17.71
CA LEU A 214 -0.22 -7.26 -16.87
C LEU A 214 -1.48 -6.86 -17.64
N ALA A 215 -2.59 -7.49 -17.26
CA ALA A 215 -3.92 -7.17 -17.76
C ALA A 215 -4.97 -7.37 -16.68
N LEU A 216 -6.14 -6.76 -16.86
CA LEU A 216 -7.27 -6.94 -15.96
C LEU A 216 -8.58 -7.14 -16.73
N ALA A 217 -9.54 -7.77 -16.06
CA ALA A 217 -10.91 -7.86 -16.51
C ALA A 217 -11.86 -7.72 -15.32
N VAL A 218 -13.08 -7.25 -15.56
CA VAL A 218 -14.09 -7.02 -14.53
C VAL A 218 -15.28 -7.91 -14.83
N ASP A 219 -15.77 -8.64 -13.83
CA ASP A 219 -16.97 -9.45 -13.96
C ASP A 219 -18.26 -8.60 -13.78
N GLU A 220 -19.41 -9.22 -13.97
CA GLU A 220 -20.73 -8.56 -13.84
C GLU A 220 -21.03 -8.04 -12.44
N ASN A 221 -20.35 -8.56 -11.41
CA ASN A 221 -20.50 -8.14 -10.01
C ASN A 221 -19.56 -6.99 -9.66
N GLY A 222 -18.74 -6.52 -10.61
CA GLY A 222 -17.73 -5.49 -10.39
C GLY A 222 -16.45 -6.00 -9.73
N THR A 223 -16.24 -7.32 -9.67
CA THR A 223 -14.98 -7.90 -9.20
C THR A 223 -13.93 -7.78 -10.30
N VAL A 224 -12.80 -7.17 -9.96
CA VAL A 224 -11.66 -6.98 -10.84
C VAL A 224 -10.69 -8.13 -10.64
N PHE A 225 -10.29 -8.77 -11.74
CA PHE A 225 -9.27 -9.80 -11.81
C PHE A 225 -8.04 -9.23 -12.51
N VAL A 226 -6.90 -9.20 -11.82
CA VAL A 226 -5.61 -8.77 -12.37
C VAL A 226 -4.72 -9.99 -12.56
N VAL A 227 -4.13 -10.10 -13.75
CA VAL A 227 -3.20 -11.17 -14.11
C VAL A 227 -1.87 -10.53 -14.53
N ALA A 228 -0.77 -11.06 -14.00
CA ALA A 228 0.58 -10.77 -14.48
C ALA A 228 1.18 -12.01 -15.12
N ARG A 229 1.84 -11.85 -16.27
CA ARG A 229 2.64 -12.87 -16.94
C ARG A 229 4.10 -12.49 -16.96
N TYR A 230 4.97 -13.45 -16.64
CA TYR A 230 6.40 -13.27 -16.48
C TYR A 230 7.17 -14.18 -17.43
N PHE A 231 8.24 -13.69 -18.06
CA PHE A 231 9.09 -14.52 -18.90
C PHE A 231 10.59 -14.21 -18.78
N PRO A 232 11.46 -15.23 -18.69
CA PRO A 232 11.16 -16.64 -18.37
C PRO A 232 10.36 -16.80 -17.05
N ALA A 233 9.70 -17.95 -16.86
CA ALA A 233 8.99 -18.24 -15.61
C ALA A 233 9.95 -18.28 -14.41
N GLY A 234 9.43 -17.93 -13.23
CA GLY A 234 10.13 -18.06 -11.98
C GLY A 234 9.64 -19.22 -11.13
N ASN A 235 9.92 -19.13 -9.84
CA ASN A 235 9.35 -19.98 -8.80
C ASN A 235 9.69 -21.47 -8.92
N TYR A 236 10.88 -21.78 -9.41
CA TYR A 236 11.37 -23.16 -9.44
C TYR A 236 11.71 -23.64 -8.03
N ILE A 237 11.06 -24.73 -7.59
CA ILE A 237 11.31 -25.37 -6.30
C ILE A 237 12.81 -25.71 -6.16
N GLY A 238 13.37 -25.41 -4.99
CA GLY A 238 14.78 -25.63 -4.67
C GLY A 238 15.75 -24.56 -5.20
N GLN A 239 15.26 -23.52 -5.88
CA GLN A 239 16.08 -22.42 -6.37
C GLN A 239 15.90 -21.14 -5.56
N MET A 240 16.94 -20.31 -5.55
CA MET A 240 16.92 -18.97 -4.97
C MET A 240 16.28 -17.96 -5.94
N PRO A 241 15.35 -17.10 -5.48
CA PRO A 241 14.79 -16.03 -6.29
C PRO A 241 15.77 -14.91 -6.68
N PHE A 242 16.91 -14.74 -5.99
CA PHE A 242 17.92 -13.69 -6.23
C PHE A 242 19.36 -14.19 -5.97
#